data_AF-A0A382C8C4-F1
#
_entry.id   AF-A0A382C8C4-F1
#
_cell.length_a   1.000
_cell.length_b   1.000
_cell.length_c   1.000
_cell.angle_alpha   90.00
_cell.angle_beta   90.00
_cell.angle_gamma   90.00
#
_symmetry.space_group_name_H-M   'P 1'
#
loop_
_entity.id
_entity.type
_entity.pdbx_description
1 polymer ?
#
loop_
_entity_poly.entity_id
_entity_poly.type
_entity_poly.pdbx_seq_one_letter_code
_entity_poly.pdbx_strand_id
1 'polypeptide(L)'
;VAVVQISKIQIRRGQKNTGSGLPQLSSGEFGWAIDTQELYVGNGAVSEGAPDVGNTKILTEHDNLFSLIDTYGWRTGDPYIVTGESPTKPHLRTLQARLDDWVTGRAFGLTGIALDDATVKLQQAIDQLYMNAATIGSEISRVTLYLDPGIYSVTSTIYLPPFVTIVGAGVDKTIIRKSTAGPLFKTENELASGIAEKTTRDDDSGSSYLNQARHLRIENLTLDITVPLGRGLVLQSCRDSTFKNIKISGPWVSGESIPTDFSSDMGMELNSLSGDVESSGNTFDTVNIQGYSYGVMSNWDISDNLWNDCTFKDLGYGFTFGVDMVLGASGQKTGPFKNTITHCFFERINFQGIWVQQGINNVSSHNRFVSVGNDGSGDGV
;
A
#
# COMPACT_ATOMS: atom_id res chain seq x y z
N VAL A 1 -5.74 -52.65 40.79
CA VAL A 1 -4.71 -52.66 39.73
C VAL A 1 -3.42 -52.16 40.35
N ALA A 2 -2.40 -53.02 40.47
CA ALA A 2 -1.11 -52.65 41.05
C ALA A 2 -0.34 -51.77 40.06
N VAL A 3 0.10 -50.59 40.52
CA VAL A 3 0.97 -49.72 39.74
C VAL A 3 2.36 -50.36 39.71
N VAL A 4 2.76 -50.84 38.54
CA VAL A 4 4.11 -51.32 38.26
C VAL A 4 5.01 -50.08 38.19
N GLN A 5 5.85 -49.93 39.22
CA GLN A 5 6.99 -49.03 39.34
C GLN A 5 7.04 -47.80 38.40
N ILE A 6 6.83 -46.61 38.97
CA ILE A 6 7.12 -45.35 38.28
C ILE A 6 8.59 -44.98 38.56
N SER A 7 9.49 -45.18 37.60
CA SER A 7 10.81 -44.55 37.62
C SER A 7 10.62 -43.04 37.36
N LYS A 8 10.62 -42.22 38.42
CA LYS A 8 10.49 -40.76 38.32
C LYS A 8 11.86 -40.11 38.52
N ILE A 9 12.34 -39.39 37.51
CA ILE A 9 13.46 -38.47 37.69
C ILE A 9 12.91 -37.20 38.36
N GLN A 10 13.44 -36.86 39.53
CA GLN A 10 13.12 -35.61 40.22
C GLN A 10 14.26 -34.62 39.98
N ILE A 11 13.90 -33.40 39.59
CA ILE A 11 14.84 -32.28 39.39
C ILE A 11 14.59 -31.22 40.47
N ARG A 12 15.58 -30.35 40.71
CA ARG A 12 15.41 -29.24 41.64
C ARG A 12 14.33 -28.31 41.09
N ARG A 13 13.43 -27.82 41.94
CA ARG A 13 12.35 -26.91 41.52
C ARG A 13 12.11 -25.80 42.54
N GLY A 14 11.73 -24.62 42.08
CA GLY A 14 11.47 -23.46 42.93
C GLY A 14 10.81 -22.31 42.16
N GLN A 15 10.61 -21.17 42.81
CA GLN A 15 10.16 -19.93 42.17
C GLN A 15 11.37 -19.01 41.96
N LYS A 16 11.57 -18.51 40.74
CA LYS A 16 12.67 -17.62 40.38
C LYS A 16 12.45 -16.20 40.89
N ASN A 17 11.22 -15.70 40.81
CA ASN A 17 10.88 -14.32 41.13
C ASN A 17 10.41 -14.12 42.58
N THR A 18 10.65 -15.11 43.47
CA THR A 18 10.24 -15.05 44.88
C THR A 18 11.30 -15.72 45.76
N GLY A 19 11.55 -15.16 46.95
CA GLY A 19 12.56 -15.70 47.88
C GLY A 19 14.00 -15.51 47.37
N SER A 20 14.85 -16.53 47.53
CA SER A 20 16.27 -16.49 47.10
C SER A 20 16.47 -16.70 45.59
N GLY A 21 15.40 -16.88 44.81
CA GLY A 21 15.45 -17.21 43.39
C GLY A 21 16.01 -18.60 43.10
N LEU A 22 16.39 -18.83 41.83
CA LEU A 22 17.02 -20.08 41.40
C LEU A 22 18.49 -20.12 41.88
N PRO A 23 18.88 -21.07 42.76
CA PRO A 23 20.25 -21.16 43.25
C PRO A 23 21.21 -21.67 42.16
N GLN A 24 22.51 -21.50 42.39
CA GLN A 24 23.55 -22.14 41.57
C GLN A 24 23.36 -23.66 41.61
N LEU A 25 23.25 -24.28 40.43
CA LEU A 25 23.09 -25.71 40.27
C LEU A 25 24.47 -26.39 40.17
N SER A 26 24.54 -27.64 40.60
CA SER A 26 25.73 -28.48 40.46
C SER A 26 25.97 -28.84 38.99
N SER A 27 27.18 -29.27 38.65
CA SER A 27 27.51 -29.72 37.28
C SER A 27 26.51 -30.78 36.78
N GLY A 28 25.80 -30.48 35.69
CA GLY A 28 24.79 -31.35 35.09
C GLY A 28 23.46 -31.47 35.86
N GLU A 29 23.26 -30.71 36.95
CA GLU A 29 22.00 -30.69 37.70
C GLU A 29 20.94 -29.87 36.97
N PHE A 30 19.74 -30.44 36.82
CA PHE A 30 18.58 -29.75 36.24
C PHE A 30 17.79 -28.97 37.30
N GLY A 31 17.43 -27.73 36.96
CA GLY A 31 16.59 -26.86 37.78
C GLY A 31 15.38 -26.34 37.00
N TRP A 32 14.20 -26.43 37.60
CA TRP A 32 12.93 -25.94 37.04
C TRP A 32 12.37 -24.76 37.85
N ALA A 33 12.28 -23.59 37.23
CA ALA A 33 11.59 -22.45 37.79
C ALA A 33 10.09 -22.53 37.47
N ILE A 34 9.26 -22.76 38.48
CA ILE A 34 7.82 -23.06 38.32
C ILE A 34 7.03 -21.84 37.87
N ASP A 35 7.37 -20.67 38.41
CA ASP A 35 6.69 -19.39 38.18
C ASP A 35 6.99 -18.78 36.82
N THR A 36 8.22 -18.93 36.33
CA THR A 36 8.62 -18.48 34.98
C THR A 36 8.56 -19.58 33.93
N GLN A 37 8.31 -20.83 34.34
CA GLN A 37 8.31 -22.01 33.48
C GLN A 37 9.62 -22.19 32.68
N GLU A 38 10.75 -21.86 33.31
CA GLU A 38 12.08 -21.90 32.71
C GLU A 38 12.89 -23.11 33.21
N LEU A 39 13.66 -23.74 32.30
CA LEU A 39 14.52 -24.88 32.61
C LEU A 39 16.00 -24.48 32.57
N TYR A 40 16.80 -24.99 33.51
CA TYR A 40 18.22 -24.67 33.65
C TYR A 40 19.06 -25.93 33.88
N VAL A 41 20.34 -25.87 33.47
CA VAL A 41 21.38 -26.87 33.73
C VAL A 41 22.57 -26.20 34.38
N GLY A 42 23.10 -26.76 35.47
CA GLY A 42 24.32 -26.25 36.09
C GLY A 42 25.55 -26.53 35.24
N ASN A 43 26.36 -25.50 34.98
CA ASN A 43 27.54 -25.58 34.12
C ASN A 43 28.69 -26.36 34.77
N GLY A 44 28.76 -26.37 36.10
CA GLY A 44 29.91 -26.92 36.84
C GLY A 44 31.02 -25.89 37.07
N ALA A 45 32.19 -26.35 37.49
CA ALA A 45 33.34 -25.47 37.72
C ALA A 45 34.16 -25.26 36.42
N VAL A 46 34.83 -24.11 36.28
CA VAL A 46 35.75 -23.87 35.14
C VAL A 46 36.88 -24.91 35.11
N SER A 47 37.30 -25.43 36.27
CA SER A 47 38.27 -26.54 36.37
C SER A 47 37.77 -27.88 35.80
N GLU A 48 36.46 -28.03 35.61
CA GLU A 48 35.81 -29.19 34.98
C GLU A 48 35.60 -28.99 33.47
N GLY A 49 35.99 -27.84 32.91
CA GLY A 49 35.85 -27.50 31.49
C GLY A 49 34.63 -26.65 31.14
N ALA A 50 33.88 -26.18 32.14
CA ALA A 50 32.77 -25.25 31.94
C ALA A 50 33.27 -23.87 31.45
N PRO A 51 32.59 -23.21 30.50
CA PRO A 51 32.95 -21.85 30.06
C PRO A 51 32.95 -20.83 31.21
N ASP A 52 32.03 -20.98 32.16
CA ASP A 52 31.85 -20.17 33.34
C ASP A 52 31.15 -20.98 34.46
N VAL A 53 31.27 -20.49 35.70
CA VAL A 53 30.48 -21.04 36.82
C VAL A 53 29.11 -20.37 36.80
N GLY A 54 28.08 -21.13 36.45
CA GLY A 54 26.73 -20.60 36.32
C GLY A 54 25.69 -21.66 36.01
N ASN A 55 24.50 -21.21 35.63
CA ASN A 55 23.42 -22.05 35.11
C ASN A 55 23.16 -21.67 33.64
N THR A 56 23.20 -22.64 32.73
CA THR A 56 22.75 -22.46 31.35
C THR A 56 21.24 -22.64 31.29
N LYS A 57 20.54 -21.66 30.73
CA LYS A 57 19.10 -21.73 30.51
C LYS A 57 18.78 -22.50 29.22
N ILE A 58 17.84 -23.44 29.30
CA ILE A 58 17.23 -24.10 28.16
C ILE A 58 15.99 -23.29 27.76
N LEU A 59 15.90 -22.96 26.47
CA LEU A 59 14.79 -22.21 25.91
C LEU A 59 13.52 -23.07 25.89
N THR A 60 12.46 -22.53 26.48
CA THR A 60 11.10 -23.09 26.55
C THR A 60 10.14 -22.24 25.72
N GLU A 61 8.93 -22.74 25.48
CA GLU A 61 7.88 -21.96 24.77
C GLU A 61 7.44 -20.69 25.53
N HIS A 62 7.76 -20.60 26.82
CA HIS A 62 7.44 -19.46 27.68
C HIS A 62 8.57 -18.43 27.74
N ASP A 63 9.68 -18.68 27.04
CA ASP A 63 10.79 -17.76 26.97
C ASP A 63 10.60 -16.67 25.91
N ASN A 64 10.87 -15.43 26.30
CA ASN A 64 10.91 -14.33 25.36
C ASN A 64 12.22 -14.39 24.54
N LEU A 65 12.20 -15.13 23.44
CA LEU A 65 13.30 -15.24 22.46
C LEU A 65 13.76 -13.88 21.92
N PHE A 66 12.90 -12.86 21.95
CA PHE A 66 13.21 -11.50 21.48
C PHE A 66 13.94 -10.65 22.54
N SER A 67 14.07 -11.15 23.77
CA SER A 67 14.91 -10.54 24.80
C SER A 67 16.37 -11.01 24.76
N LEU A 68 16.72 -11.93 23.84
CA LEU A 68 18.12 -12.17 23.46
C LEU A 68 18.62 -10.97 22.63
N ILE A 69 19.09 -9.97 23.37
CA ILE A 69 19.66 -8.70 22.93
C ILE A 69 20.74 -8.92 21.85
N ASP A 70 20.66 -8.13 20.77
CA ASP A 70 21.70 -7.88 19.75
C ASP A 70 22.27 -9.09 18.98
N THR A 71 21.46 -10.10 18.67
CA THR A 71 21.97 -11.29 17.95
C THR A 71 21.99 -11.20 16.43
N TYR A 72 21.28 -10.25 15.80
CA TYR A 72 21.31 -10.16 14.34
C TYR A 72 22.51 -9.33 13.86
N GLY A 73 23.45 -10.01 13.21
CA GLY A 73 24.47 -9.39 12.38
C GLY A 73 24.40 -9.98 10.97
N TRP A 74 24.51 -9.14 9.94
CA TRP A 74 24.48 -9.60 8.56
C TRP A 74 25.79 -10.33 8.21
N ARG A 75 25.68 -11.63 7.87
CA ARG A 75 26.78 -12.48 7.39
C ARG A 75 28.05 -12.42 8.26
N THR A 76 27.89 -12.42 9.58
CA THR A 76 29.00 -12.33 10.55
C THR A 76 29.99 -13.51 10.50
N GLY A 77 29.60 -14.63 9.89
CA GLY A 77 30.48 -15.78 9.65
C GLY A 77 31.45 -15.60 8.48
N ASP A 78 31.31 -14.54 7.67
CA ASP A 78 32.15 -14.30 6.51
C ASP A 78 33.24 -13.27 6.84
N PRO A 79 34.51 -13.66 7.04
CA PRO A 79 35.56 -12.79 7.57
C PRO A 79 35.99 -11.65 6.63
N TYR A 80 35.56 -11.70 5.37
CA TYR A 80 35.79 -10.67 4.36
C TYR A 80 34.66 -9.64 4.27
N ILE A 81 33.63 -9.76 5.12
CA ILE A 81 32.52 -8.81 5.23
C ILE A 81 32.68 -8.01 6.54
N VAL A 82 32.76 -6.69 6.42
CA VAL A 82 32.88 -5.76 7.56
C VAL A 82 31.67 -4.83 7.58
N THR A 83 30.75 -5.07 8.51
CA THR A 83 29.53 -4.25 8.70
C THR A 83 29.64 -3.27 9.87
N GLY A 84 30.68 -3.39 10.69
CA GLY A 84 30.98 -2.53 11.84
C GLY A 84 32.45 -2.12 11.87
N GLU A 85 33.04 -1.98 13.06
CA GLU A 85 34.44 -1.55 13.21
C GLU A 85 35.45 -2.59 12.68
N SER A 86 35.11 -3.88 12.73
CA SER A 86 35.93 -4.99 12.24
C SER A 86 35.07 -6.24 11.96
N PRO A 87 35.59 -7.28 11.28
CA PRO A 87 34.87 -8.57 11.14
C PRO A 87 34.50 -9.22 12.48
N THR A 88 35.27 -8.94 13.54
CA THR A 88 35.04 -9.45 14.90
C THR A 88 34.20 -8.51 15.77
N LYS A 89 33.85 -7.33 15.25
CA LYS A 89 32.97 -6.32 15.87
C LYS A 89 31.94 -5.82 14.85
N PRO A 90 31.02 -6.69 14.39
CA PRO A 90 29.99 -6.31 13.45
C PRO A 90 28.99 -5.33 14.08
N HIS A 91 28.30 -4.55 13.26
CA HIS A 91 27.14 -3.79 13.72
C HIS A 91 25.98 -4.77 13.97
N LEU A 92 25.50 -4.80 15.21
CA LEU A 92 24.44 -5.70 15.65
C LEU A 92 23.11 -4.94 15.77
N ARG A 93 22.02 -5.64 15.53
CA ARG A 93 20.66 -5.13 15.67
C ARG A 93 19.81 -6.16 16.40
N THR A 94 18.74 -5.69 17.02
CA THR A 94 17.69 -6.60 17.50
C THR A 94 16.97 -7.24 16.32
N LEU A 95 16.46 -8.46 16.52
CA LEU A 95 15.63 -9.13 15.51
C LEU A 95 14.37 -8.31 15.20
N GLN A 96 13.79 -7.66 16.20
CA GLN A 96 12.64 -6.77 16.02
C GLN A 96 12.96 -5.62 15.05
N ALA A 97 14.06 -4.89 15.29
CA ALA A 97 14.46 -3.80 14.41
C ALA A 97 14.71 -4.26 12.97
N ARG A 98 15.21 -5.49 12.78
CA ARG A 98 15.40 -6.07 11.45
C ARG A 98 14.07 -6.40 10.77
N LEU A 99 13.07 -6.89 11.50
CA LEU A 99 11.75 -7.19 10.95
C LEU A 99 10.99 -5.92 10.59
N ASP A 100 11.15 -4.85 11.39
CA ASP A 100 10.51 -3.55 11.17
C ASP A 100 11.13 -2.74 10.02
N ASP A 101 12.22 -3.21 9.40
CA ASP A 101 12.80 -2.58 8.19
C ASP A 101 11.81 -2.53 7.02
N TRP A 102 10.79 -3.41 7.01
CA TRP A 102 9.81 -3.52 5.95
C TRP A 102 8.41 -3.51 6.55
N VAL A 103 7.57 -2.59 6.10
CA VAL A 103 6.17 -2.55 6.50
C VAL A 103 5.34 -3.30 5.46
N THR A 104 4.75 -4.41 5.87
CA THR A 104 3.85 -5.20 5.02
C THR A 104 2.41 -5.05 5.49
N GLY A 105 1.44 -5.26 4.59
CA GLY A 105 0.02 -5.25 4.95
C GLY A 105 -0.33 -6.26 6.05
N ARG A 106 0.44 -7.35 6.18
CA ARG A 106 0.29 -8.36 7.24
C ARG A 106 0.43 -7.76 8.64
N ALA A 107 1.27 -6.74 8.82
CA ALA A 107 1.44 -6.05 10.09
C ALA A 107 0.14 -5.34 10.56
N PHE A 108 -0.76 -5.03 9.63
CA PHE A 108 -2.07 -4.44 9.90
C PHE A 108 -3.22 -5.46 9.78
N GLY A 109 -2.91 -6.75 9.70
CA GLY A 109 -3.90 -7.82 9.60
C GLY A 109 -4.57 -7.94 8.22
N LEU A 110 -3.97 -7.38 7.17
CA LEU A 110 -4.43 -7.56 5.78
C LEU A 110 -4.04 -8.96 5.30
N THR A 111 -5.04 -9.79 5.00
CA THR A 111 -4.84 -11.22 4.74
C THR A 111 -4.66 -11.56 3.25
N GLY A 112 -5.10 -10.68 2.34
CA GLY A 112 -5.15 -10.98 0.91
C GLY A 112 -6.15 -12.09 0.55
N ILE A 113 -7.08 -12.43 1.45
CA ILE A 113 -8.13 -13.41 1.22
C ILE A 113 -9.40 -12.67 0.78
N ALA A 114 -9.96 -13.05 -0.37
CA ALA A 114 -11.10 -12.35 -0.98
C ALA A 114 -12.36 -12.28 -0.10
N LEU A 115 -12.54 -13.22 0.83
CA LEU A 115 -13.68 -13.25 1.75
C LEU A 115 -13.54 -12.25 2.90
N ASP A 116 -12.34 -11.76 3.18
CA ASP A 116 -12.10 -10.82 4.27
C ASP A 116 -12.33 -9.39 3.79
N ASP A 117 -13.07 -8.60 4.57
CA ASP A 117 -13.16 -7.16 4.34
C ASP A 117 -11.87 -6.47 4.84
N ALA A 118 -11.10 -5.96 3.89
CA ALA A 118 -9.84 -5.25 4.09
C ALA A 118 -10.02 -3.75 4.32
N THR A 119 -11.24 -3.20 4.19
CA THR A 119 -11.51 -1.75 4.15
C THR A 119 -10.88 -1.00 5.32
N VAL A 120 -11.28 -1.38 6.55
CA VAL A 120 -10.84 -0.69 7.77
C VAL A 120 -9.34 -0.87 7.98
N LYS A 121 -8.82 -2.08 7.74
CA LYS A 121 -7.41 -2.41 7.99
C LYS A 121 -6.48 -1.72 7.00
N LEU A 122 -6.89 -1.61 5.74
CA LEU A 122 -6.10 -0.93 4.71
C LEU A 122 -6.10 0.57 4.95
N GLN A 123 -7.26 1.15 5.27
CA GLN A 123 -7.32 2.56 5.65
C GLN A 123 -6.50 2.83 6.92
N GLN A 124 -6.58 1.96 7.93
CA GLN A 124 -5.79 2.08 9.15
C GLN A 124 -4.29 1.98 8.88
N ALA A 125 -3.85 1.10 7.99
CA ALA A 125 -2.45 1.01 7.59
C ALA A 125 -1.98 2.35 7.00
N ILE A 126 -2.76 2.92 6.08
CA ILE A 126 -2.45 4.22 5.48
C ILE A 126 -2.44 5.31 6.55
N ASP A 127 -3.45 5.38 7.41
CA ASP A 127 -3.57 6.43 8.42
C ASP A 127 -2.44 6.37 9.45
N GLN A 128 -2.06 5.18 9.90
CA GLN A 128 -0.98 5.02 10.87
C GLN A 128 0.39 5.34 10.29
N LEU A 129 0.59 5.08 9.00
CA LEU A 129 1.87 5.34 8.36
C LEU A 129 2.01 6.81 7.99
N TYR A 130 0.98 7.45 7.45
CA TYR A 130 1.09 8.77 6.82
C TYR A 130 0.34 9.90 7.54
N MET A 131 -0.62 9.58 8.41
CA MET A 131 -1.49 10.58 9.08
C MET A 131 -1.45 10.50 10.60
N ASN A 132 -0.52 9.73 11.18
CA ASN A 132 -0.39 9.62 12.61
C ASN A 132 0.11 10.97 13.19
N ALA A 133 -0.64 11.55 14.12
CA ALA A 133 -0.34 12.87 14.69
C ALA A 133 1.06 12.97 15.34
N ALA A 134 1.67 11.85 15.73
CA ALA A 134 3.02 11.83 16.30
C ALA A 134 4.14 11.90 15.24
N THR A 135 3.87 11.52 13.99
CA THR A 135 4.88 11.39 12.92
C THR A 135 4.49 12.08 11.62
N ILE A 136 3.31 12.69 11.55
CA ILE A 136 2.85 13.45 10.37
C ILE A 136 3.84 14.58 10.04
N GLY A 137 4.14 14.75 8.74
CA GLY A 137 5.16 15.67 8.26
C GLY A 137 6.61 15.21 8.42
N SER A 138 6.91 14.18 9.23
CA SER A 138 8.26 13.62 9.38
C SER A 138 8.68 12.76 8.19
N GLU A 139 9.98 12.60 7.97
CA GLU A 139 10.51 11.66 6.98
C GLU A 139 10.30 10.20 7.39
N ILE A 140 10.19 9.91 8.70
CA ILE A 140 10.05 8.55 9.23
C ILE A 140 8.68 7.94 8.87
N SER A 141 7.65 8.76 8.65
CA SER A 141 6.30 8.30 8.21
C SER A 141 6.25 7.95 6.71
N ARG A 142 7.25 8.31 5.92
CA ARG A 142 7.30 8.07 4.47
C ARG A 142 7.82 6.67 4.15
N VAL A 143 7.21 5.66 4.77
CA VAL A 143 7.54 4.25 4.54
C VAL A 143 6.90 3.73 3.26
N THR A 144 7.33 2.58 2.76
CA THR A 144 6.59 1.85 1.72
C THR A 144 5.73 0.78 2.36
N LEU A 145 4.43 0.77 2.04
CA LEU A 145 3.52 -0.31 2.39
C LEU A 145 3.55 -1.39 1.30
N TYR A 146 4.14 -2.54 1.61
CA TYR A 146 4.14 -3.70 0.72
C TYR A 146 2.88 -4.55 0.90
N LEU A 147 2.23 -4.88 -0.19
CA LEU A 147 1.09 -5.81 -0.22
C LEU A 147 1.49 -7.11 -0.90
N ASP A 148 1.32 -8.21 -0.18
CA ASP A 148 1.54 -9.55 -0.71
C ASP A 148 0.56 -9.88 -1.86
N PRO A 149 0.81 -10.95 -2.65
CA PRO A 149 -0.19 -11.48 -3.56
C PRO A 149 -1.47 -11.87 -2.82
N GLY A 150 -2.62 -11.57 -3.43
CA GLY A 150 -3.93 -11.82 -2.84
C GLY A 150 -4.99 -10.83 -3.33
N ILE A 151 -6.22 -11.06 -2.89
CA ILE A 151 -7.37 -10.19 -3.14
C ILE A 151 -7.74 -9.52 -1.82
N TYR A 152 -7.65 -8.19 -1.81
CA TYR A 152 -8.03 -7.33 -0.70
C TYR A 152 -9.38 -6.71 -1.04
N SER A 153 -10.46 -7.34 -0.57
CA SER A 153 -11.82 -6.89 -0.82
C SER A 153 -12.16 -5.67 0.03
N VAL A 154 -12.70 -4.61 -0.56
CA VAL A 154 -13.10 -3.38 0.12
C VAL A 154 -14.54 -3.01 -0.21
N THR A 155 -15.23 -2.39 0.73
CA THR A 155 -16.65 -2.01 0.64
C THR A 155 -16.85 -0.49 0.62
N SER A 156 -15.82 0.29 0.95
CA SER A 156 -15.81 1.75 0.82
C SER A 156 -14.56 2.26 0.10
N THR A 157 -14.55 3.55 -0.20
CA THR A 157 -13.37 4.26 -0.70
C THR A 157 -12.20 4.12 0.28
N ILE A 158 -11.00 3.91 -0.25
CA ILE A 158 -9.74 4.03 0.48
C ILE A 158 -9.12 5.38 0.10
N TYR A 159 -8.89 6.21 1.11
CA TYR A 159 -8.37 7.55 0.93
C TYR A 159 -6.85 7.57 1.03
N LEU A 160 -6.22 8.31 0.10
CA LEU A 160 -4.79 8.38 -0.08
C LEU A 160 -4.28 9.80 0.24
N PRO A 161 -3.76 10.06 1.45
CA PRO A 161 -3.10 11.32 1.80
C PRO A 161 -1.77 11.52 1.04
N PRO A 162 -1.08 12.65 1.24
CA PRO A 162 0.26 12.87 0.67
C PRO A 162 1.27 11.77 1.04
N PHE A 163 2.27 11.60 0.18
CA PHE A 163 3.43 10.69 0.36
C PHE A 163 3.11 9.20 0.42
N VAL A 164 1.85 8.80 0.28
CA VAL A 164 1.46 7.38 0.32
C VAL A 164 2.22 6.59 -0.74
N THR A 165 2.94 5.58 -0.28
CA THR A 165 3.63 4.62 -1.13
C THR A 165 3.09 3.21 -0.91
N ILE A 166 2.45 2.64 -1.93
CA ILE A 166 1.90 1.28 -1.91
C ILE A 166 2.52 0.48 -3.06
N VAL A 167 3.10 -0.67 -2.74
CA VAL A 167 3.73 -1.56 -3.72
C VAL A 167 3.15 -2.97 -3.58
N GLY A 168 2.50 -3.46 -4.63
CA GLY A 168 2.04 -4.84 -4.70
C GLY A 168 3.08 -5.79 -5.33
N ALA A 169 2.71 -7.06 -5.46
CA ALA A 169 3.56 -8.10 -6.06
C ALA A 169 3.50 -8.15 -7.60
N GLY A 170 2.65 -7.35 -8.23
CA GLY A 170 2.44 -7.24 -9.67
C GLY A 170 0.96 -7.17 -10.06
N VAL A 171 0.72 -6.72 -11.29
CA VAL A 171 -0.61 -6.77 -11.94
C VAL A 171 -1.15 -8.20 -11.90
N ASP A 172 -2.44 -8.31 -11.57
CA ASP A 172 -3.22 -9.55 -11.42
C ASP A 172 -2.69 -10.51 -10.33
N LYS A 173 -1.72 -10.07 -9.50
CA LYS A 173 -1.24 -10.80 -8.32
C LYS A 173 -1.75 -10.18 -7.03
N THR A 174 -1.55 -8.87 -6.87
CA THR A 174 -2.10 -8.09 -5.76
C THR A 174 -3.29 -7.31 -6.29
N ILE A 175 -4.50 -7.65 -5.84
CA ILE A 175 -5.75 -7.07 -6.33
C ILE A 175 -6.45 -6.38 -5.17
N ILE A 176 -6.69 -5.08 -5.30
CA ILE A 176 -7.63 -4.36 -4.43
C ILE A 176 -8.97 -4.39 -5.15
N ARG A 177 -9.96 -5.07 -4.57
CA ARG A 177 -11.25 -5.30 -5.23
C ARG A 177 -12.35 -4.58 -4.48
N LYS A 178 -13.11 -3.74 -5.17
CA LYS A 178 -14.29 -3.08 -4.60
C LYS A 178 -15.59 -3.62 -5.20
N SER A 179 -16.54 -3.94 -4.33
CA SER A 179 -17.84 -4.52 -4.70
C SER A 179 -19.02 -3.55 -4.55
N THR A 180 -18.75 -2.25 -4.40
CA THR A 180 -19.74 -1.18 -4.25
C THR A 180 -19.44 -0.03 -5.21
N ALA A 181 -20.46 0.75 -5.57
CA ALA A 181 -20.31 1.89 -6.49
C ALA A 181 -19.42 3.01 -5.93
N GLY A 182 -19.01 3.94 -6.79
CA GLY A 182 -18.16 5.09 -6.42
C GLY A 182 -16.66 4.77 -6.36
N PRO A 183 -15.83 5.69 -5.82
CA PRO A 183 -14.37 5.61 -5.87
C PRO A 183 -13.77 4.41 -5.13
N LEU A 184 -12.85 3.68 -5.74
CA LEU A 184 -12.03 2.68 -5.05
C LEU A 184 -10.88 3.37 -4.31
N PHE A 185 -10.01 4.05 -5.04
CA PHE A 185 -9.02 4.97 -4.48
C PHE A 185 -9.40 6.41 -4.75
N LYS A 186 -9.29 7.26 -3.72
CA LYS A 186 -9.43 8.72 -3.86
C LYS A 186 -8.33 9.41 -3.08
N THR A 187 -7.63 10.35 -3.69
CA THR A 187 -6.64 11.16 -2.95
C THR A 187 -7.31 12.18 -2.03
N GLU A 188 -6.63 12.56 -0.95
CA GLU A 188 -7.09 13.59 -0.02
C GLU A 188 -5.91 14.45 0.47
N ASN A 189 -6.23 15.60 1.06
CA ASN A 189 -5.24 16.45 1.71
C ASN A 189 -4.78 15.92 3.09
N GLU A 190 -3.67 16.47 3.56
CA GLU A 190 -2.99 16.16 4.83
C GLU A 190 -3.74 16.65 6.09
N LEU A 191 -4.96 17.18 5.96
CA LEU A 191 -5.73 17.64 7.11
C LEU A 191 -6.45 16.46 7.78
N ALA A 192 -6.58 16.54 9.10
CA ALA A 192 -7.46 15.66 9.86
C ALA A 192 -8.93 15.92 9.47
N SER A 193 -9.74 14.86 9.36
CA SER A 193 -11.17 14.99 9.13
C SER A 193 -11.92 15.40 10.40
N GLY A 194 -13.06 16.10 10.25
CA GLY A 194 -13.90 16.57 11.35
C GLY A 194 -13.57 17.99 11.83
N ILE A 195 -12.78 18.74 11.05
CA ILE A 195 -12.49 20.16 11.28
C ILE A 195 -13.25 21.03 10.27
N ALA A 196 -13.29 22.35 10.47
CA ALA A 196 -14.06 23.27 9.62
C ALA A 196 -13.59 23.26 8.15
N GLU A 197 -12.29 23.09 7.95
CA GLU A 197 -11.63 23.05 6.64
C GLU A 197 -11.67 21.65 5.98
N LYS A 198 -12.15 20.63 6.71
CA LYS A 198 -12.31 19.26 6.22
C LYS A 198 -13.33 18.51 7.08
N THR A 199 -14.60 18.63 6.73
CA THR A 199 -15.71 18.04 7.50
C THR A 199 -15.70 16.51 7.44
N THR A 200 -15.38 15.96 6.28
CA THR A 200 -15.23 14.52 6.03
C THR A 200 -13.95 14.27 5.22
N ARG A 201 -13.57 13.01 5.03
CA ARG A 201 -12.41 12.69 4.17
C ARG A 201 -12.61 13.09 2.71
N ASP A 202 -13.85 13.20 2.26
CA ASP A 202 -14.19 13.56 0.89
C ASP A 202 -14.16 15.08 0.62
N ASP A 203 -14.05 15.87 1.70
CA ASP A 203 -14.07 17.34 1.66
C ASP A 203 -12.68 17.90 1.31
N ASP A 204 -12.57 18.47 0.12
CA ASP A 204 -11.33 19.04 -0.41
C ASP A 204 -11.19 20.56 -0.14
N SER A 205 -12.15 21.18 0.56
CA SER A 205 -12.24 22.64 0.67
C SER A 205 -11.02 23.29 1.35
N GLY A 206 -10.36 22.59 2.26
CA GLY A 206 -9.17 23.04 2.97
C GLY A 206 -7.84 22.81 2.24
N SER A 207 -7.88 22.31 1.00
CA SER A 207 -6.67 22.03 0.24
C SER A 207 -5.95 23.31 -0.19
N SER A 208 -4.63 23.21 -0.18
CA SER A 208 -3.66 24.22 -0.55
C SER A 208 -2.47 23.53 -1.20
N TYR A 209 -1.64 24.28 -1.89
CA TYR A 209 -0.42 23.75 -2.49
C TYR A 209 0.47 22.93 -1.51
N LEU A 210 0.46 23.27 -0.21
CA LEU A 210 1.29 22.64 0.81
C LEU A 210 0.73 21.32 1.35
N ASN A 211 -0.59 21.21 1.50
CA ASN A 211 -1.24 20.06 2.15
C ASN A 211 -2.01 19.17 1.17
N GLN A 212 -2.18 19.58 -0.09
CA GLN A 212 -2.83 18.74 -1.09
C GLN A 212 -2.06 17.43 -1.30
N ALA A 213 -2.75 16.42 -1.85
CA ALA A 213 -2.15 15.14 -2.19
C ALA A 213 -0.93 15.36 -3.10
N ARG A 214 0.22 14.81 -2.70
CA ARG A 214 1.46 14.97 -3.45
C ARG A 214 2.43 13.84 -3.21
N HIS A 215 3.28 13.56 -4.19
CA HIS A 215 4.36 12.57 -4.08
C HIS A 215 3.86 11.17 -3.69
N LEU A 216 2.68 10.78 -4.16
CA LEU A 216 2.21 9.41 -4.04
C LEU A 216 2.99 8.51 -4.99
N ARG A 217 3.19 7.26 -4.58
CA ARG A 217 3.76 6.21 -5.43
C ARG A 217 2.96 4.92 -5.29
N ILE A 218 2.16 4.60 -6.29
CA ILE A 218 1.37 3.37 -6.31
C ILE A 218 1.90 2.49 -7.44
N GLU A 219 2.28 1.24 -7.12
CA GLU A 219 2.92 0.37 -8.09
C GLU A 219 2.52 -1.11 -7.97
N ASN A 220 2.60 -1.82 -9.10
CA ASN A 220 2.60 -3.28 -9.16
C ASN A 220 1.33 -3.93 -8.56
N LEU A 221 0.15 -3.45 -8.92
CA LEU A 221 -1.12 -3.99 -8.42
C LEU A 221 -2.28 -3.82 -9.41
N THR A 222 -3.42 -4.43 -9.12
CA THR A 222 -4.68 -4.25 -9.84
C THR A 222 -5.70 -3.56 -8.94
N LEU A 223 -6.34 -2.52 -9.44
CA LEU A 223 -7.56 -1.91 -8.89
C LEU A 223 -8.75 -2.48 -9.66
N ASP A 224 -9.65 -3.18 -8.98
CA ASP A 224 -10.73 -3.93 -9.62
C ASP A 224 -12.08 -3.53 -9.02
N ILE A 225 -12.99 -3.03 -9.85
CA ILE A 225 -14.37 -2.75 -9.45
C ILE A 225 -15.29 -3.75 -10.14
N THR A 226 -16.12 -4.42 -9.35
CA THR A 226 -17.00 -5.49 -9.86
C THR A 226 -18.45 -5.07 -10.06
N VAL A 227 -18.78 -3.79 -9.88
CA VAL A 227 -20.14 -3.23 -10.01
C VAL A 227 -20.14 -1.96 -10.87
N PRO A 228 -21.23 -1.68 -11.62
CA PRO A 228 -21.32 -0.47 -12.44
C PRO A 228 -21.21 0.82 -11.62
N LEU A 229 -21.01 1.96 -12.29
CA LEU A 229 -20.92 3.30 -11.69
C LEU A 229 -19.72 3.44 -10.72
N GLY A 230 -18.72 2.58 -10.89
CA GLY A 230 -17.47 2.60 -10.16
C GLY A 230 -16.53 3.70 -10.63
N ARG A 231 -15.59 4.10 -9.77
CA ARG A 231 -14.45 4.92 -10.19
C ARG A 231 -13.15 4.31 -9.69
N GLY A 232 -12.27 3.90 -10.58
CA GLY A 232 -11.06 3.15 -10.22
C GLY A 232 -10.09 3.96 -9.36
N LEU A 233 -9.57 5.05 -9.94
CA LEU A 233 -8.67 5.98 -9.27
C LEU A 233 -9.15 7.41 -9.46
N VAL A 234 -9.46 8.09 -8.35
CA VAL A 234 -9.83 9.51 -8.33
C VAL A 234 -8.69 10.33 -7.75
N LEU A 235 -8.10 11.18 -8.58
CA LEU A 235 -7.12 12.16 -8.16
C LEU A 235 -7.84 13.48 -7.88
N GLN A 236 -8.10 13.73 -6.61
CA GLN A 236 -8.61 15.01 -6.11
C GLN A 236 -7.42 15.87 -5.67
N SER A 237 -7.15 16.94 -6.40
CA SER A 237 -6.09 17.91 -6.09
C SER A 237 -4.73 17.25 -5.82
N CYS A 238 -4.32 16.33 -6.71
CA CYS A 238 -3.13 15.50 -6.53
C CYS A 238 -2.00 15.94 -7.45
N ARG A 239 -0.80 16.20 -6.91
CA ARG A 239 0.35 16.58 -7.73
C ARG A 239 1.58 15.70 -7.60
N ASP A 240 2.49 15.80 -8.56
CA ASP A 240 3.86 15.27 -8.49
C ASP A 240 3.93 13.79 -8.05
N SER A 241 2.94 12.99 -8.47
CA SER A 241 2.76 11.59 -8.05
C SER A 241 3.01 10.61 -9.20
N THR A 242 3.36 9.37 -8.87
CA THR A 242 3.68 8.32 -9.85
C THR A 242 2.80 7.10 -9.65
N PHE A 243 2.22 6.62 -10.75
CA PHE A 243 1.40 5.43 -10.83
C PHE A 243 1.99 4.52 -11.88
N LYS A 244 2.57 3.39 -11.46
CA LYS A 244 3.40 2.56 -12.36
C LYS A 244 3.03 1.09 -12.33
N ASN A 245 2.90 0.48 -13.52
CA ASN A 245 2.58 -0.94 -13.65
C ASN A 245 1.31 -1.31 -12.85
N ILE A 246 0.23 -0.59 -13.12
CA ILE A 246 -1.08 -0.79 -12.49
C ILE A 246 -2.09 -1.19 -13.56
N LYS A 247 -3.00 -2.09 -13.20
CA LYS A 247 -4.22 -2.35 -13.97
C LYS A 247 -5.43 -1.79 -13.23
N ILE A 248 -6.32 -1.11 -13.94
CA ILE A 248 -7.57 -0.57 -13.43
C ILE A 248 -8.69 -1.22 -14.25
N SER A 249 -9.50 -2.07 -13.63
CA SER A 249 -10.58 -2.81 -14.29
C SER A 249 -11.95 -2.49 -13.71
N GLY A 250 -12.91 -2.25 -14.59
CA GLY A 250 -14.32 -2.16 -14.28
C GLY A 250 -15.13 -3.27 -14.97
N PRO A 251 -16.45 -3.33 -14.72
CA PRO A 251 -17.32 -4.38 -15.25
C PRO A 251 -17.98 -4.02 -16.58
N TRP A 252 -17.84 -2.77 -17.06
CA TRP A 252 -18.54 -2.32 -18.26
C TRP A 252 -18.11 -3.11 -19.49
N VAL A 253 -19.08 -3.42 -20.35
CA VAL A 253 -18.83 -4.06 -21.65
C VAL A 253 -19.53 -3.32 -22.78
N SER A 254 -18.99 -3.46 -24.00
CA SER A 254 -19.57 -2.83 -25.19
C SER A 254 -21.03 -3.24 -25.40
N GLY A 255 -21.89 -2.25 -25.66
CA GLY A 255 -23.34 -2.40 -25.77
C GLY A 255 -24.11 -2.02 -24.51
N GLU A 256 -23.44 -1.85 -23.37
CA GLU A 256 -24.05 -1.29 -22.17
C GLU A 256 -24.22 0.23 -22.25
N SER A 257 -25.17 0.75 -21.46
CA SER A 257 -25.42 2.19 -21.38
C SER A 257 -24.22 2.93 -20.81
N ILE A 258 -23.87 4.06 -21.42
CA ILE A 258 -22.85 4.99 -20.92
C ILE A 258 -23.54 6.12 -20.15
N PRO A 259 -23.11 6.47 -18.92
CA PRO A 259 -23.65 7.60 -18.16
C PRO A 259 -23.46 8.93 -18.91
N THR A 260 -24.56 9.63 -19.22
CA THR A 260 -24.51 10.91 -19.97
C THR A 260 -24.29 12.14 -19.09
N ASP A 261 -24.30 11.96 -17.78
CA ASP A 261 -24.03 13.00 -16.78
C ASP A 261 -22.55 13.09 -16.41
N PHE A 262 -21.70 12.24 -17.02
CA PHE A 262 -20.26 12.31 -16.90
C PHE A 262 -19.73 12.23 -15.45
N SER A 263 -20.48 11.59 -14.56
CA SER A 263 -20.24 11.61 -13.11
C SER A 263 -19.75 10.27 -12.53
N SER A 264 -19.77 9.21 -13.33
CA SER A 264 -19.48 7.85 -12.86
C SER A 264 -18.95 6.94 -13.98
N ASP A 265 -18.58 5.72 -13.60
CA ASP A 265 -18.06 4.68 -14.50
C ASP A 265 -16.77 5.08 -15.23
N MET A 266 -15.81 5.52 -14.42
CA MET A 266 -14.51 6.02 -14.87
C MET A 266 -13.37 5.14 -14.37
N GLY A 267 -12.44 4.77 -15.25
CA GLY A 267 -11.20 4.14 -14.81
C GLY A 267 -10.35 5.09 -13.97
N MET A 268 -10.19 6.31 -14.47
CA MET A 268 -9.44 7.37 -13.81
C MET A 268 -10.18 8.70 -13.93
N GLU A 269 -10.32 9.41 -12.82
CA GLU A 269 -10.89 10.76 -12.74
C GLU A 269 -9.86 11.71 -12.14
N LEU A 270 -9.65 12.86 -12.77
CA LEU A 270 -8.76 13.89 -12.24
C LEU A 270 -9.54 15.19 -12.02
N ASN A 271 -9.51 15.66 -10.78
CA ASN A 271 -10.21 16.84 -10.30
C ASN A 271 -9.24 17.80 -9.62
N SER A 272 -9.60 19.08 -9.63
CA SER A 272 -8.84 20.16 -9.00
C SER A 272 -9.78 20.96 -8.10
N LEU A 273 -9.29 21.51 -7.00
CA LEU A 273 -10.07 22.45 -6.19
C LEU A 273 -10.11 23.83 -6.87
N SER A 274 -8.98 24.26 -7.41
CA SER A 274 -8.78 25.59 -7.99
C SER A 274 -7.59 25.60 -8.95
N GLY A 275 -7.33 26.73 -9.60
CA GLY A 275 -6.13 26.90 -10.45
C GLY A 275 -4.80 26.96 -9.68
N ASP A 276 -4.83 27.10 -8.35
CA ASP A 276 -3.64 27.04 -7.49
C ASP A 276 -3.47 25.67 -6.82
N VAL A 277 -4.54 24.87 -6.83
CA VAL A 277 -4.67 23.59 -6.13
C VAL A 277 -5.18 22.58 -7.15
N GLU A 278 -4.31 22.28 -8.12
CA GLU A 278 -4.60 21.46 -9.29
C GLU A 278 -4.13 20.02 -9.13
N SER A 279 -4.78 19.09 -9.84
CA SER A 279 -4.16 17.80 -10.13
C SER A 279 -3.14 17.95 -11.26
N SER A 280 -1.85 17.98 -10.92
CA SER A 280 -0.80 18.34 -11.88
C SER A 280 0.53 17.60 -11.74
N GLY A 281 1.28 17.49 -12.84
CA GLY A 281 2.61 16.87 -12.80
C GLY A 281 2.62 15.38 -12.43
N ASN A 282 1.48 14.68 -12.56
CA ASN A 282 1.40 13.25 -12.26
C ASN A 282 1.89 12.43 -13.45
N THR A 283 2.57 11.32 -13.17
CA THR A 283 3.07 10.38 -14.17
C THR A 283 2.37 9.04 -14.04
N PHE A 284 1.75 8.60 -15.13
CA PHE A 284 1.16 7.28 -15.31
C PHE A 284 2.01 6.51 -16.31
N ASP A 285 2.71 5.50 -15.83
CA ASP A 285 3.70 4.73 -16.61
C ASP A 285 3.31 3.25 -16.64
N THR A 286 3.07 2.70 -17.84
CA THR A 286 2.61 1.31 -17.97
C THR A 286 1.32 1.04 -17.17
N VAL A 287 0.32 1.94 -17.30
CA VAL A 287 -1.02 1.75 -16.70
C VAL A 287 -1.96 1.13 -17.74
N ASN A 288 -2.71 0.11 -17.34
CA ASN A 288 -3.75 -0.52 -18.16
C ASN A 288 -5.13 -0.17 -17.60
N ILE A 289 -6.00 0.47 -18.39
CA ILE A 289 -7.39 0.77 -18.02
C ILE A 289 -8.34 0.02 -18.95
N GLN A 290 -9.30 -0.71 -18.36
CA GLN A 290 -10.28 -1.47 -19.13
C GLN A 290 -11.64 -1.62 -18.45
N GLY A 291 -12.69 -1.85 -19.25
CA GLY A 291 -14.02 -2.18 -18.74
C GLY A 291 -14.71 -1.01 -18.05
N TYR A 292 -14.59 0.20 -18.61
CA TYR A 292 -15.27 1.40 -18.13
C TYR A 292 -15.92 2.14 -19.29
N SER A 293 -17.04 2.80 -19.02
CA SER A 293 -17.62 3.78 -19.96
C SER A 293 -16.61 4.87 -20.32
N TYR A 294 -15.84 5.36 -19.35
CA TYR A 294 -14.81 6.38 -19.55
C TYR A 294 -13.45 5.89 -19.03
N GLY A 295 -12.42 5.82 -19.88
CA GLY A 295 -11.08 5.42 -19.45
C GLY A 295 -10.44 6.44 -18.50
N VAL A 296 -10.22 7.65 -19.02
CA VAL A 296 -9.69 8.80 -18.27
C VAL A 296 -10.60 9.99 -18.49
N MET A 297 -10.98 10.65 -17.40
CA MET A 297 -11.90 11.78 -17.44
C MET A 297 -11.44 12.96 -16.58
N SER A 298 -11.63 14.16 -17.09
CA SER A 298 -11.52 15.39 -16.29
C SER A 298 -12.34 16.53 -16.90
N ASN A 299 -13.08 17.23 -16.05
CA ASN A 299 -13.75 18.49 -16.36
C ASN A 299 -13.11 19.66 -15.59
N TRP A 300 -11.84 19.55 -15.21
CA TRP A 300 -11.13 20.53 -14.38
C TRP A 300 -9.85 21.01 -15.06
N ASP A 301 -9.32 22.11 -14.56
CA ASP A 301 -7.99 22.63 -14.83
C ASP A 301 -6.97 21.63 -14.23
N ILE A 302 -6.61 20.63 -15.01
CA ILE A 302 -5.55 19.66 -14.71
C ILE A 302 -4.39 19.88 -15.67
N SER A 303 -3.16 19.81 -15.16
CA SER A 303 -2.01 20.31 -15.90
C SER A 303 -0.78 19.42 -15.86
N ASP A 304 -0.03 19.40 -16.96
CA ASP A 304 1.29 18.77 -17.03
C ASP A 304 1.31 17.29 -16.59
N ASN A 305 0.19 16.58 -16.73
CA ASN A 305 0.12 15.15 -16.45
C ASN A 305 0.60 14.34 -17.67
N LEU A 306 1.31 13.24 -17.41
CA LEU A 306 1.90 12.37 -18.41
C LEU A 306 1.34 10.97 -18.33
N TRP A 307 0.73 10.49 -19.42
CA TRP A 307 0.45 9.07 -19.65
C TRP A 307 1.46 8.55 -20.66
N ASN A 308 2.33 7.63 -20.23
CA ASN A 308 3.37 7.02 -21.04
C ASN A 308 3.23 5.49 -21.03
N ASP A 309 3.37 4.86 -22.19
CA ASP A 309 3.33 3.40 -22.36
C ASP A 309 2.06 2.74 -21.76
N CYS A 310 0.94 3.46 -21.76
CA CYS A 310 -0.32 3.00 -21.17
C CYS A 310 -1.18 2.22 -22.20
N THR A 311 -2.07 1.37 -21.70
CA THR A 311 -3.05 0.63 -22.52
C THR A 311 -4.47 1.00 -22.09
N PHE A 312 -5.32 1.31 -23.07
CA PHE A 312 -6.73 1.63 -22.89
C PHE A 312 -7.54 0.68 -23.76
N LYS A 313 -8.36 -0.17 -23.12
CA LYS A 313 -8.96 -1.31 -23.82
C LYS A 313 -10.39 -1.56 -23.39
N ASP A 314 -11.28 -1.91 -24.32
CA ASP A 314 -12.66 -2.25 -24.00
C ASP A 314 -13.35 -1.11 -23.21
N LEU A 315 -13.41 0.07 -23.83
CA LEU A 315 -13.96 1.28 -23.20
C LEU A 315 -15.05 1.90 -24.06
N GLY A 316 -15.94 2.67 -23.43
CA GLY A 316 -16.85 3.56 -24.15
C GLY A 316 -16.07 4.68 -24.84
N TYR A 317 -15.33 5.46 -24.05
CA TYR A 317 -14.43 6.52 -24.47
C TYR A 317 -13.05 6.31 -23.83
N GLY A 318 -11.98 6.63 -24.55
CA GLY A 318 -10.62 6.54 -24.03
C GLY A 318 -10.31 7.68 -23.05
N PHE A 319 -9.96 8.86 -23.59
CA PHE A 319 -9.83 10.11 -22.84
C PHE A 319 -11.02 11.03 -23.10
N THR A 320 -11.54 11.65 -22.06
CA THR A 320 -12.70 12.56 -22.11
C THR A 320 -12.41 13.82 -21.29
N PHE A 321 -12.04 14.90 -21.97
CA PHE A 321 -11.63 16.17 -21.36
C PHE A 321 -12.61 17.29 -21.64
N GLY A 322 -13.13 17.90 -20.57
CA GLY A 322 -13.89 19.15 -20.60
C GLY A 322 -15.27 19.07 -21.26
N VAL A 323 -15.91 17.89 -21.25
CA VAL A 323 -17.13 17.61 -22.03
C VAL A 323 -18.43 18.14 -21.41
N ASP A 324 -18.46 18.34 -20.10
CA ASP A 324 -19.58 18.93 -19.37
C ASP A 324 -19.13 20.11 -18.49
N MET A 325 -18.02 20.73 -18.89
CA MET A 325 -17.41 21.81 -18.12
C MET A 325 -18.06 23.16 -18.45
N VAL A 326 -18.43 23.91 -17.40
CA VAL A 326 -18.83 25.31 -17.51
C VAL A 326 -17.61 26.19 -17.25
N LEU A 327 -17.12 26.86 -18.29
CA LEU A 327 -15.96 27.74 -18.19
C LEU A 327 -16.19 28.91 -17.23
N GLY A 328 -15.19 29.20 -16.40
CA GLY A 328 -15.15 30.40 -15.55
C GLY A 328 -15.35 30.17 -14.06
N ALA A 329 -15.61 28.94 -13.63
CA ALA A 329 -15.56 28.55 -12.22
C ALA A 329 -14.10 28.36 -11.74
N SER A 330 -13.90 28.35 -10.41
CA SER A 330 -12.61 28.02 -9.80
C SER A 330 -12.19 26.62 -10.22
N GLY A 331 -10.97 26.47 -10.76
CA GLY A 331 -10.47 25.19 -11.27
C GLY A 331 -11.14 24.71 -12.56
N GLN A 332 -11.91 25.56 -13.25
CA GLN A 332 -12.54 25.27 -14.55
C GLN A 332 -12.42 26.49 -15.49
N LYS A 333 -11.30 27.20 -15.42
CA LYS A 333 -11.09 28.41 -16.21
C LYS A 333 -10.77 28.09 -17.66
N THR A 334 -10.07 26.97 -17.90
CA THR A 334 -9.59 26.57 -19.24
C THR A 334 -9.97 25.12 -19.57
N GLY A 335 -10.11 24.27 -18.57
CA GLY A 335 -10.18 22.81 -18.71
C GLY A 335 -8.79 22.20 -18.79
N PRO A 336 -8.68 20.87 -19.02
CA PRO A 336 -7.40 20.16 -19.02
C PRO A 336 -6.39 20.81 -19.96
N PHE A 337 -5.16 21.11 -19.51
CA PHE A 337 -4.16 21.79 -20.32
C PHE A 337 -2.75 21.23 -20.18
N LYS A 338 -1.95 21.28 -21.25
CA LYS A 338 -0.54 20.78 -21.27
C LYS A 338 -0.35 19.33 -20.84
N ASN A 339 -1.42 18.52 -20.88
CA ASN A 339 -1.32 17.10 -20.60
C ASN A 339 -0.72 16.37 -21.81
N THR A 340 0.05 15.32 -21.55
CA THR A 340 0.72 14.53 -22.59
C THR A 340 0.27 13.08 -22.54
N ILE A 341 -0.24 12.58 -23.66
CA ILE A 341 -0.62 11.18 -23.87
C ILE A 341 0.33 10.63 -24.93
N THR A 342 1.25 9.74 -24.56
CA THR A 342 2.29 9.27 -25.47
C THR A 342 2.62 7.79 -25.36
N HIS A 343 2.97 7.17 -26.49
CA HIS A 343 3.28 5.73 -26.58
C HIS A 343 2.16 4.81 -26.06
N CYS A 344 0.93 5.30 -26.04
CA CYS A 344 -0.21 4.56 -25.54
C CYS A 344 -0.85 3.71 -26.64
N PHE A 345 -1.45 2.59 -26.23
CA PHE A 345 -2.22 1.71 -27.09
C PHE A 345 -3.72 1.79 -26.74
N PHE A 346 -4.53 2.14 -27.73
CA PHE A 346 -5.99 2.20 -27.64
C PHE A 346 -6.59 1.08 -28.48
N GLU A 347 -7.40 0.22 -27.87
CA GLU A 347 -7.98 -0.94 -28.52
C GLU A 347 -9.45 -1.12 -28.14
N ARG A 348 -10.34 -1.28 -29.12
CA ARG A 348 -11.79 -1.50 -28.89
C ARG A 348 -12.39 -0.42 -28.01
N ILE A 349 -12.34 0.81 -28.53
CA ILE A 349 -12.98 1.97 -27.91
C ILE A 349 -14.22 2.27 -28.74
N ASN A 350 -15.41 2.19 -28.14
CA ASN A 350 -16.67 2.33 -28.88
C ASN A 350 -16.73 3.68 -29.59
N PHE A 351 -16.43 4.76 -28.88
CA PHE A 351 -16.46 6.13 -29.37
C PHE A 351 -15.03 6.68 -29.50
N GLN A 352 -14.80 7.95 -29.17
CA GLN A 352 -13.51 8.60 -29.33
C GLN A 352 -12.45 7.99 -28.41
N GLY A 353 -11.29 7.65 -28.98
CA GLY A 353 -10.10 7.29 -28.20
C GLY A 353 -9.56 8.47 -27.39
N ILE A 354 -9.60 9.67 -27.94
CA ILE A 354 -9.26 10.92 -27.23
C ILE A 354 -10.25 11.99 -27.67
N TRP A 355 -11.03 12.51 -26.72
CA TRP A 355 -11.98 13.60 -26.90
C TRP A 355 -11.64 14.74 -25.96
N VAL A 356 -11.27 15.88 -26.55
CA VAL A 356 -11.04 17.13 -25.81
C VAL A 356 -12.06 18.15 -26.31
N GLN A 357 -13.08 18.43 -25.50
CA GLN A 357 -14.09 19.44 -25.79
C GLN A 357 -13.67 20.82 -25.29
N GLN A 358 -13.07 20.88 -24.10
CA GLN A 358 -12.44 22.07 -23.54
C GLN A 358 -11.03 21.70 -23.04
N GLY A 359 -10.15 22.70 -23.02
CA GLY A 359 -8.74 22.51 -22.72
C GLY A 359 -7.82 22.96 -23.85
N ILE A 360 -6.56 23.25 -23.51
CA ILE A 360 -5.58 23.80 -24.47
C ILE A 360 -4.23 23.12 -24.34
N ASN A 361 -3.47 23.07 -25.44
CA ASN A 361 -2.08 22.57 -25.45
C ASN A 361 -1.90 21.13 -24.95
N ASN A 362 -2.94 20.31 -24.97
CA ASN A 362 -2.78 18.87 -24.72
C ASN A 362 -2.11 18.22 -25.93
N VAL A 363 -1.24 17.25 -25.68
CA VAL A 363 -0.42 16.57 -26.70
C VAL A 363 -0.79 15.10 -26.74
N SER A 364 -1.06 14.59 -27.95
CA SER A 364 -1.14 13.17 -28.25
C SER A 364 -0.03 12.84 -29.25
N SER A 365 0.88 11.93 -28.92
CA SER A 365 2.00 11.58 -29.79
C SER A 365 2.37 10.11 -29.72
N HIS A 366 2.81 9.49 -30.82
CA HIS A 366 3.28 8.10 -30.84
C HIS A 366 2.27 7.06 -30.29
N ASN A 367 0.99 7.39 -30.33
CA ASN A 367 -0.09 6.50 -29.88
C ASN A 367 -0.56 5.59 -31.03
N ARG A 368 -1.03 4.40 -30.69
CA ARG A 368 -1.62 3.45 -31.65
C ARG A 368 -3.10 3.23 -31.32
N PHE A 369 -3.95 3.27 -32.33
CA PHE A 369 -5.39 3.07 -32.22
C PHE A 369 -5.82 1.89 -33.09
N VAL A 370 -6.59 0.95 -32.54
CA VAL A 370 -7.11 -0.24 -33.22
C VAL A 370 -8.58 -0.41 -32.83
N SER A 371 -9.48 -0.48 -33.81
CA SER A 371 -10.93 -0.58 -33.55
C SER A 371 -11.46 0.53 -32.61
N VAL A 372 -11.24 1.80 -33.00
CA VAL A 372 -11.63 2.98 -32.20
C VAL A 372 -12.64 3.83 -32.96
N GLY A 373 -13.71 4.27 -32.29
CA GLY A 373 -14.70 5.18 -32.87
C GLY A 373 -15.62 4.52 -33.88
N ASN A 374 -15.94 3.24 -33.66
CA ASN A 374 -16.77 2.43 -34.54
C ASN A 374 -18.14 2.10 -33.91
N ASP A 375 -18.57 2.88 -32.92
CA ASP A 375 -19.79 2.70 -32.13
C ASP A 375 -19.91 1.32 -31.48
N GLY A 376 -18.77 0.67 -31.19
CA GLY A 376 -18.72 -0.68 -30.65
C GLY A 376 -19.01 -1.79 -31.68
N SER A 377 -19.04 -1.46 -32.97
CA SER A 377 -19.15 -2.45 -34.04
C SER A 377 -17.85 -3.25 -34.20
N GLY A 378 -17.95 -4.47 -34.71
CA GLY A 378 -16.79 -5.36 -34.90
C GLY A 378 -15.87 -4.99 -36.08
N ASP A 379 -16.17 -3.94 -36.83
CA ASP A 379 -15.69 -3.75 -38.21
C ASP A 379 -14.51 -2.76 -38.36
N GLY A 380 -13.78 -2.43 -37.28
CA GLY A 380 -12.65 -1.49 -37.35
C GLY A 380 -11.29 -2.17 -37.30
N VAL A 381 -10.47 -2.04 -38.36
CA VAL A 381 -9.06 -2.49 -38.42
C VAL A 381 -8.17 -1.69 -37.48
#